data_AF-A0A1C5WE38-F1
#
_entry.id   AF-A0A1C5WE38-F1
#
_cell.length_a   1.000
_cell.length_b   1.000
_cell.length_c   1.000
_cell.angle_alpha   90.00
_cell.angle_beta   90.00
_cell.angle_gamma   90.00
#
_symmetry.space_group_name_H-M   'P 1'
#
loop_
_entity.id
_entity.type
_entity.pdbx_description
1 polymer ?
#
loop_
_entity_poly.entity_id
_entity_poly.type
_entity_poly.pdbx_seq_one_letter_code
_entity_poly.pdbx_strand_id
1 'polypeptide(L)'
;MNLVGIEEITPYKDSFEFKLFKYDDKIELGNENSFICDLKVIVEKIDDIYIKKFNRSFNVIALVKNLNNKDISVDDIKEFILDEILIDDLENNDIDVMFIKGAVSK
;
A
#
# COMPACT_ATOMS: atom_id res chain seq x y z
N MET A 1 -12.22 -1.56 -8.41
CA MET A 1 -11.52 -1.64 -7.11
C MET A 1 -12.12 -2.76 -6.27
N ASN A 2 -11.30 -3.74 -5.89
CA ASN A 2 -11.69 -4.84 -5.00
C ASN A 2 -11.45 -4.50 -3.51
N LEU A 3 -10.74 -3.40 -3.23
CA LEU A 3 -10.25 -3.01 -1.91
C LEU A 3 -10.74 -1.61 -1.52
N VAL A 4 -10.96 -1.41 -0.21
CA VAL A 4 -11.14 -0.10 0.41
C VAL A 4 -10.09 0.06 1.49
N GLY A 5 -9.48 1.25 1.56
CA GLY A 5 -8.54 1.61 2.60
C GLY A 5 -9.13 2.64 3.56
N ILE A 6 -8.88 2.46 4.84
CA ILE A 6 -9.00 3.55 5.83
C ILE A 6 -7.60 4.06 6.09
N GLU A 7 -7.32 5.30 5.67
CA GLU A 7 -6.05 5.98 5.94
C GLU A 7 -5.91 6.25 7.45
N GLU A 8 -4.76 5.88 8.01
CA GLU A 8 -4.37 6.23 9.37
C GLU A 8 -3.59 7.55 9.40
N ILE A 9 -3.65 8.25 10.53
CA ILE A 9 -2.90 9.49 10.72
C ILE A 9 -1.39 9.18 10.75
N THR A 10 -0.66 9.59 9.71
CA THR A 10 0.80 9.45 9.65
C THR A 10 1.51 10.78 9.95
N PRO A 11 2.61 10.76 10.74
CA PRO A 11 3.40 11.97 11.02
C PRO A 11 4.50 12.23 9.98
N TYR A 12 4.65 11.36 8.96
CA TYR A 12 5.75 11.39 8.01
C TYR A 12 5.29 11.84 6.63
N LYS A 13 6.04 12.76 6.02
CA LYS A 13 5.67 13.43 4.78
C LYS A 13 5.53 12.52 3.56
N ASP A 14 6.36 11.48 3.48
CA ASP A 14 6.46 10.61 2.31
C ASP A 14 6.10 9.15 2.68
N SER A 15 5.18 8.97 3.64
CA SER A 15 4.62 7.65 3.94
C SER A 15 3.15 7.70 4.29
N PHE A 16 2.43 6.68 3.86
CA PHE A 16 1.00 6.51 4.05
C PHE A 16 0.76 5.17 4.76
N GLU A 17 -0.20 5.14 5.68
CA GLU A 17 -0.56 3.92 6.40
C GLU A 17 -2.07 3.72 6.23
N PHE A 18 -2.46 2.52 5.82
CA PHE A 18 -3.84 2.15 5.55
C PHE A 18 -4.19 0.85 6.25
N LYS A 19 -5.43 0.74 6.71
CA LYS A 19 -6.07 -0.55 6.95
C LYS A 19 -6.91 -0.93 5.74
N LEU A 20 -6.61 -2.07 5.14
CA LEU A 20 -7.33 -2.54 3.95
C LEU A 20 -8.46 -3.50 4.34
N PHE A 21 -9.58 -3.34 3.63
CA PHE A 21 -10.79 -4.13 3.78
C PHE A 21 -11.31 -4.58 2.41
N LYS A 22 -12.02 -5.71 2.39
CA LYS A 22 -12.68 -6.19 1.16
C LYS A 22 -13.83 -5.25 0.82
N TYR A 23 -13.91 -4.82 -0.44
CA TYR A 23 -15.09 -4.11 -0.93
C TYR A 23 -16.28 -5.08 -1.01
N ASP A 24 -17.36 -4.78 -0.29
CA ASP A 24 -18.66 -5.46 -0.39
C ASP A 24 -19.74 -4.38 -0.57
N ASP A 25 -20.86 -4.72 -1.21
CA ASP A 25 -21.95 -3.78 -1.55
C ASP A 25 -22.58 -3.11 -0.31
N LYS A 26 -22.21 -3.57 0.90
CA LYS A 26 -22.48 -2.92 2.18
C LYS A 26 -21.17 -2.75 2.97
N ILE A 27 -20.78 -1.49 3.21
CA ILE A 27 -19.67 -1.17 4.11
C ILE A 27 -20.14 -1.37 5.56
N GLU A 28 -19.88 -2.54 6.14
CA GLU A 28 -20.01 -2.74 7.59
C GLU A 28 -18.71 -2.30 8.28
N LEU A 29 -18.59 -1.00 8.57
CA LEU A 29 -17.50 -0.44 9.38
C LEU A 29 -17.49 -1.13 10.76
N GLY A 30 -16.50 -1.98 11.02
CA GLY A 30 -16.35 -2.75 12.27
C GLY A 30 -16.57 -4.26 12.17
N ASN A 31 -16.83 -4.81 10.98
CA ASN A 31 -16.85 -6.25 10.80
C ASN A 31 -15.40 -6.78 10.68
N GLU A 32 -14.90 -7.43 11.73
CA GLU A 32 -13.55 -8.04 11.75
C GLU A 32 -13.32 -9.05 10.60
N ASN A 33 -14.39 -9.59 10.00
CA ASN A 33 -14.29 -10.52 8.88
C ASN A 33 -13.93 -9.87 7.54
N SER A 34 -14.04 -8.54 7.39
CA SER A 34 -13.69 -7.85 6.15
C SER A 34 -12.25 -7.32 6.14
N PHE A 35 -11.56 -7.34 7.28
CA PHE A 35 -10.17 -6.91 7.39
C PHE A 35 -9.24 -7.84 6.59
N ILE A 36 -8.36 -7.20 5.83
CA ILE A 36 -7.42 -7.87 4.94
C ILE A 36 -6.00 -7.79 5.47
N CYS A 37 -5.48 -6.58 5.65
CA CYS A 37 -4.10 -6.34 6.05
C CYS A 37 -3.91 -4.88 6.49
N ASP A 38 -2.81 -4.64 7.17
CA ASP A 38 -2.26 -3.29 7.33
C ASP A 38 -1.26 -3.05 6.20
N LEU A 39 -1.38 -1.91 5.51
CA LEU A 39 -0.51 -1.50 4.43
C LEU A 39 0.23 -0.23 4.85
N LYS A 40 1.57 -0.26 4.79
CA LYS A 40 2.39 0.94 4.88
C LYS A 40 3.08 1.19 3.55
N VAL A 41 2.87 2.35 2.97
CA VAL A 41 3.50 2.76 1.72
C VAL A 41 4.54 3.82 2.01
N ILE A 42 5.75 3.64 1.50
CA ILE A 42 6.88 4.57 1.64
C ILE A 42 7.26 5.03 0.25
N VAL A 43 7.35 6.35 0.06
CA VAL A 43 7.69 6.96 -1.22
C VAL A 43 9.11 7.49 -1.14
N GLU A 44 10.04 6.83 -1.83
CA GLU A 44 11.42 7.26 -1.92
C GLU A 44 11.61 8.10 -3.18
N LYS A 45 11.64 9.42 -3.02
CA LYS A 45 11.92 10.33 -4.13
C LYS A 45 13.39 10.25 -4.50
N ILE A 46 13.66 10.03 -5.79
CA ILE A 46 15.01 10.04 -6.33
C ILE A 46 15.44 11.49 -6.53
N ASP A 47 16.66 11.82 -6.12
CA ASP A 47 17.22 13.15 -6.35
C ASP A 47 17.25 13.46 -7.86
N ASP A 48 16.89 14.70 -8.22
CA ASP A 48 16.78 15.19 -9.59
C ASP A 48 18.03 14.88 -10.43
N ILE A 49 19.23 14.89 -9.83
CA ILE A 49 20.48 14.61 -10.54
C ILE A 49 20.59 13.15 -11.00
N TYR A 50 19.84 12.24 -10.39
CA TYR A 50 19.89 10.81 -10.64
C TYR A 50 18.70 10.28 -11.46
N ILE A 51 17.65 11.07 -11.70
CA ILE A 51 16.46 10.66 -12.46
C ILE A 51 16.84 10.10 -13.83
N LYS A 52 17.73 10.79 -14.57
CA LYS A 52 18.19 10.32 -15.90
C LYS A 52 18.96 9.01 -15.86
N LYS A 53 19.66 8.73 -14.75
CA LYS A 53 20.47 7.52 -14.59
C LYS A 53 19.59 6.31 -14.30
N PHE A 54 18.55 6.49 -13.51
CA PHE A 54 17.64 5.40 -13.13
C PHE A 54 16.39 5.31 -14.02
N ASN A 55 16.15 6.31 -14.86
CA ASN A 55 14.97 6.43 -15.72
C ASN A 55 13.64 6.32 -14.94
N ARG A 56 13.62 6.88 -13.72
CA ARG A 56 12.46 6.96 -12.83
C ARG A 56 12.65 8.08 -11.79
N SER A 57 11.56 8.60 -11.27
CA SER A 57 11.54 9.74 -10.34
C SER A 57 11.35 9.33 -8.87
N PHE A 58 10.83 8.13 -8.63
CA PHE A 58 10.58 7.61 -7.29
C PHE A 58 10.71 6.08 -7.27
N ASN A 59 10.78 5.55 -6.06
CA ASN A 59 10.66 4.15 -5.75
C ASN A 59 9.62 4.02 -4.62
N VAL A 60 8.58 3.22 -4.83
CA VAL A 60 7.50 3.06 -3.86
C VAL A 60 7.62 1.68 -3.22
N ILE A 61 7.71 1.65 -1.89
CA ILE A 61 7.79 0.41 -1.13
C ILE A 61 6.48 0.22 -0.37
N ALA A 62 5.76 -0.83 -0.71
CA ALA A 62 4.52 -1.24 -0.06
C ALA A 62 4.80 -2.39 0.92
N LEU A 63 4.65 -2.12 2.20
CA LEU A 63 4.86 -3.06 3.29
C LEU A 63 3.51 -3.59 3.78
N VAL A 64 3.25 -4.87 3.51
CA VAL A 64 2.02 -5.55 3.91
C VAL A 64 2.25 -6.31 5.21
N LYS A 65 1.43 -6.03 6.23
CA LYS A 65 1.46 -6.65 7.55
C LYS A 65 0.10 -7.25 7.90
N ASN A 66 0.10 -8.20 8.84
CA ASN A 66 -1.12 -8.80 9.40
C ASN A 66 -2.11 -9.32 8.33
N LEU A 67 -1.57 -9.92 7.26
CA LEU A 67 -2.39 -10.47 6.18
C LEU A 67 -3.28 -11.60 6.69
N ASN A 68 -4.59 -11.35 6.74
CA ASN A 68 -5.59 -12.29 7.23
C ASN A 68 -6.17 -13.15 6.09
N ASN A 69 -6.25 -12.60 4.88
CA ASN A 69 -6.80 -13.28 3.71
C ASN A 69 -5.70 -13.63 2.69
N LYS A 70 -5.64 -14.90 2.27
CA LYS A 70 -4.68 -15.39 1.27
C LYS A 70 -5.03 -15.02 -0.17
N ASP A 71 -6.24 -14.50 -0.40
CA ASP A 71 -6.75 -14.28 -1.75
C ASP A 71 -6.34 -12.92 -2.35
N ILE A 72 -5.55 -12.11 -1.65
CA ILE A 72 -5.06 -10.85 -2.22
C ILE A 72 -3.84 -11.08 -3.10
N SER A 73 -3.92 -10.57 -4.32
CA SER A 73 -2.78 -10.53 -5.22
C SER A 73 -1.91 -9.29 -4.95
N VAL A 74 -0.65 -9.37 -5.37
CA VAL A 74 0.24 -8.20 -5.41
C VAL A 74 -0.35 -7.11 -6.31
N ASP A 75 -1.02 -7.48 -7.39
CA ASP A 75 -1.61 -6.55 -8.34
C ASP A 75 -2.77 -5.77 -7.72
N ASP A 76 -3.63 -6.41 -6.91
CA ASP A 76 -4.69 -5.71 -6.18
C ASP A 76 -4.13 -4.61 -5.25
N ILE A 77 -3.00 -4.88 -4.59
CA ILE A 77 -2.33 -3.90 -3.72
C ILE A 77 -1.75 -2.74 -4.54
N LYS A 78 -1.14 -3.04 -5.70
CA LYS A 78 -0.58 -2.01 -6.56
C LYS A 78 -1.67 -1.12 -7.17
N GLU A 79 -2.77 -1.71 -7.64
CA GLU A 79 -3.94 -0.96 -8.12
C GLU A 79 -4.49 -0.03 -7.03
N PHE A 80 -4.67 -0.55 -5.81
CA PHE A 80 -5.09 0.28 -4.67
C PHE A 80 -4.14 1.47 -4.43
N ILE A 81 -2.83 1.25 -4.49
CA ILE A 81 -1.83 2.31 -4.28
C ILE A 81 -1.91 3.36 -5.38
N LEU A 82 -2.07 2.96 -6.64
CA LEU A 82 -2.19 3.87 -7.77
C LEU A 82 -3.46 4.74 -7.68
N ASP A 83 -4.55 4.16 -7.19
CA ASP A 83 -5.84 4.86 -7.07
C ASP A 83 -5.85 5.84 -5.88
N GLU A 84 -5.25 5.46 -4.74
CA GLU A 84 -5.33 6.25 -3.51
C GLU A 84 -4.16 7.23 -3.32
N ILE A 85 -2.96 6.87 -3.77
CA ILE A 85 -1.76 7.70 -3.58
C ILE A 85 -1.52 8.51 -4.85
N LEU A 86 -2.00 9.76 -4.84
CA LEU A 86 -1.91 10.70 -5.96
C LEU A 86 -0.47 11.21 -6.19
N ILE A 87 0.36 10.37 -6.81
CA ILE A 87 1.70 10.72 -7.29
C ILE A 87 1.68 10.73 -8.81
N ASP A 88 2.02 11.89 -9.39
CA ASP A 88 2.10 12.05 -10.84
C ASP A 88 3.14 11.08 -11.44
N ASP A 89 2.79 10.48 -12.58
CA ASP A 89 3.61 9.52 -13.34
C ASP A 89 3.93 8.20 -12.60
N LEU A 90 3.25 7.88 -11.49
CA LEU A 90 3.46 6.60 -10.78
C LEU A 90 2.95 5.43 -11.61
N GLU A 91 3.83 4.45 -11.88
CA GLU A 91 3.48 3.23 -12.59
C GLU A 91 3.59 1.99 -11.70
N ASN A 92 2.91 0.91 -12.11
CA ASN A 92 2.96 -0.40 -11.43
C ASN A 92 4.40 -0.93 -11.21
N ASN A 93 5.32 -0.61 -12.11
CA ASN A 93 6.71 -1.08 -12.05
C ASN A 93 7.55 -0.32 -11.02
N ASP A 94 7.08 0.82 -10.52
CA ASP A 94 7.75 1.60 -9.47
C ASP A 94 7.38 1.13 -8.06
N ILE A 95 6.43 0.21 -7.94
CA ILE A 95 5.90 -0.29 -6.67
C ILE A 95 6.47 -1.67 -6.36
N ASP A 96 7.28 -1.75 -5.32
CA ASP A 96 7.76 -2.99 -4.73
C ASP A 96 6.89 -3.40 -3.54
N VAL A 97 6.26 -4.58 -3.62
CA VAL A 97 5.39 -5.10 -2.56
C VAL A 97 6.14 -6.14 -1.73
N MET A 98 6.19 -5.92 -0.41
CA MET A 98 6.86 -6.79 0.56
C MET A 98 5.89 -7.27 1.63
N PHE A 99 5.81 -8.59 1.81
CA PHE A 99 5.02 -9.21 2.88
C PHE A 99 5.88 -9.40 4.12
N ILE A 100 5.55 -8.68 5.20
CA ILE A 100 6.26 -8.76 6.47
C ILE A 100 5.52 -9.72 7.38
N LYS A 101 6.20 -10.79 7.80
CA LYS A 101 5.73 -11.60 8.93
C LYS A 101 5.87 -10.79 10.22
N GLY A 102 4.76 -10.51 10.89
CA GLY A 102 4.80 -9.96 12.24
C GLY A 102 5.61 -10.89 13.15
N ALA A 103 6.45 -10.32 14.02
CA ALA A 103 7.03 -11.09 15.10
C ALA A 103 5.87 -11.56 16.00
N VAL A 104 5.65 -12.87 16.08
CA VAL A 104 4.71 -13.44 17.05
C VAL A 104 5.27 -13.11 18.43
N SER A 105 4.69 -12.14 19.12
CA SER A 105 4.92 -11.94 20.55
C SER A 105 4.43 -13.20 21.25
N LYS A 106 5.38 -14.02 21.72
CA LYS A 106 5.14 -15.20 22.56
C LYS A 106 4.53 -14.81 23.90
#